data_AF-A0A9Q3CX08-F1
#
_entry.id   AF-A0A9Q3CX08-F1
#
_cell.length_a   1.000
_cell.length_b   1.000
_cell.length_c   1.000
_cell.angle_alpha   90.00
_cell.angle_beta   90.00
_cell.angle_gamma   90.00
#
_symmetry.space_group_name_H-M   'P 1'
#
loop_
_entity.id
_entity.type
_entity.pdbx_description
1 polymer ?
#
loop_
_entity_poly.entity_id
_entity_poly.type
_entity_poly.pdbx_seq_one_letter_code
_entity_poly.pdbx_strand_id
1 'polypeptide(L)'
;MPYLDIETRGQIVGMRQAGLSFRAIGQLAGVPLTTIYDTVSKYQEIGTVKTQQKTGQPTILKDCDRCQLSRIITRCRCLMVAQVTNLMTENVSTRTIQREIHKLGKASRIAPRNP
;
A
#
# COMPACT_ATOMS: atom_id res chain seq x y z
N MET A 1 -2.76 -18.11 -12.22
CA MET A 1 -1.95 -18.67 -11.12
C MET A 1 -2.88 -19.13 -10.03
N PRO A 2 -2.97 -20.43 -9.72
CA PRO A 2 -3.75 -20.89 -8.58
C PRO A 2 -3.18 -20.27 -7.31
N TYR A 3 -4.05 -19.76 -6.45
CA TYR A 3 -3.64 -19.17 -5.19
C TYR A 3 -3.29 -20.30 -4.22
N LEU A 4 -2.00 -20.58 -4.05
CA LEU A 4 -1.56 -21.55 -3.04
C LEU A 4 -1.74 -20.94 -1.64
N ASP A 5 -2.19 -21.78 -0.72
CA ASP A 5 -2.23 -21.42 0.68
C ASP A 5 -0.81 -21.24 1.25
N ILE A 6 -0.69 -20.47 2.34
CA ILE A 6 0.59 -20.22 2.99
C ILE A 6 1.24 -21.52 3.46
N GLU A 7 0.45 -22.47 3.97
CA GLU A 7 0.95 -23.76 4.45
C GLU A 7 1.58 -24.57 3.31
N THR A 8 0.89 -24.67 2.17
CA THR A 8 1.39 -25.40 1.00
C THR A 8 2.68 -24.81 0.44
N ARG A 9 2.81 -23.48 0.43
CA ARG A 9 4.08 -22.83 0.02
C ARG A 9 5.19 -23.08 1.05
N GLY A 10 4.86 -23.11 2.34
CA GLY A 10 5.79 -23.43 3.42
C GLY A 10 6.32 -24.85 3.30
N GLN A 11 5.44 -25.81 3.01
CA GLN A 11 5.80 -27.20 2.74
C GLN A 11 6.76 -27.32 1.54
N ILE A 12 6.48 -26.62 0.42
CA ILE A 12 7.36 -26.60 -0.75
C ILE A 12 8.77 -26.10 -0.39
N VAL A 13 8.85 -24.97 0.33
CA VAL A 13 10.14 -24.41 0.76
C VAL A 13 10.85 -25.34 1.72
N GLY A 14 10.14 -25.96 2.67
CA GLY A 14 10.70 -26.93 3.61
C GLY A 14 11.26 -28.17 2.90
N MET A 15 10.52 -28.75 1.94
CA MET A 15 11.03 -29.86 1.14
C MET A 15 12.25 -29.46 0.31
N ARG A 16 12.29 -28.23 -0.21
CA ARG A 16 13.46 -27.73 -0.94
C ARG A 16 14.68 -27.57 -0.03
N GLN A 17 14.49 -27.08 1.19
CA GLN A 17 15.54 -26.97 2.21
C GLN A 17 16.04 -28.35 2.67
N ALA A 18 15.17 -29.35 2.71
CA ALA A 18 15.53 -30.74 2.96
C ALA A 18 16.27 -31.42 1.78
N GLY A 19 16.53 -30.70 0.68
CA GLY A 19 17.33 -31.17 -0.44
C GLY A 19 16.55 -31.92 -1.53
N LEU A 20 15.21 -31.96 -1.47
CA LEU A 20 14.43 -32.62 -2.52
C LEU A 20 14.53 -31.90 -3.87
N SER A 21 14.41 -32.69 -4.95
CA SER A 21 14.35 -32.17 -6.31
C SER A 21 12.96 -31.57 -6.61
N PHE A 22 12.90 -30.57 -7.50
CA PHE A 22 11.64 -29.92 -7.86
C PHE A 22 10.57 -30.90 -8.39
N ARG A 23 11.00 -31.95 -9.11
CA ARG A 23 10.10 -33.01 -9.60
C ARG A 23 9.52 -33.85 -8.46
N ALA A 24 10.35 -34.24 -7.50
CA ALA A 24 9.89 -34.98 -6.33
C ALA A 24 8.91 -34.14 -5.50
N ILE A 25 9.19 -32.84 -5.32
CA ILE A 25 8.29 -31.90 -4.64
C ILE A 25 6.94 -31.81 -5.37
N GLY A 26 6.94 -31.73 -6.70
CA GLY A 26 5.70 -31.68 -7.49
C GLY A 26 4.85 -32.93 -7.38
N GLN A 27 5.47 -34.11 -7.32
CA GLN A 27 4.75 -35.37 -7.11
C GLN A 27 4.17 -35.47 -5.70
N LEU A 28 4.90 -35.02 -4.67
CA LEU A 28 4.46 -35.09 -3.27
C LEU A 28 3.38 -34.04 -2.94
N ALA A 29 3.58 -32.80 -3.39
CA ALA A 29 2.67 -31.69 -3.09
C ALA A 29 1.49 -31.58 -4.08
N GLY A 30 1.54 -32.28 -5.23
CA GLY A 30 0.54 -32.18 -6.28
C GLY A 30 0.53 -30.82 -6.98
N VAL A 31 1.65 -30.09 -6.98
CA VAL A 31 1.77 -28.72 -7.49
C VAL A 31 2.58 -28.72 -8.80
N PRO A 32 2.17 -27.92 -9.81
CA PRO A 32 2.95 -27.77 -11.03
C PRO A 32 4.38 -27.29 -10.79
N LEU A 33 5.33 -27.82 -11.57
CA LEU A 33 6.75 -27.45 -11.51
C LEU A 33 6.98 -25.95 -11.57
N THR A 34 6.30 -25.24 -12.48
CA THR A 34 6.42 -23.77 -12.64
C THR A 34 6.12 -23.02 -11.34
N THR A 35 5.05 -23.44 -10.65
CA THR A 35 4.65 -22.84 -9.38
C THR A 35 5.65 -23.13 -8.26
N ILE A 36 6.27 -24.31 -8.27
CA ILE A 36 7.34 -24.67 -7.32
C ILE A 36 8.56 -23.78 -7.58
N TYR A 37 8.99 -23.64 -8.83
CA TYR A 37 10.09 -22.76 -9.21
C TYR A 37 9.84 -21.32 -8.76
N ASP A 38 8.68 -20.76 -9.08
CA ASP A 38 8.30 -19.39 -8.70
C ASP A 38 8.29 -19.21 -7.18
N THR A 39 7.78 -20.19 -6.44
CA THR A 39 7.68 -20.13 -4.97
C THR A 39 9.07 -20.15 -4.34
N VAL A 40 9.96 -21.03 -4.82
CA VAL A 40 11.34 -21.13 -4.33
C VAL A 40 12.15 -19.89 -4.71
N SER A 41 12.01 -19.39 -5.94
CA SER A 41 12.69 -18.16 -6.38
C SER A 41 12.29 -16.96 -5.52
N LYS A 42 10.99 -16.76 -5.32
CA LYS A 42 10.48 -15.68 -4.45
C LYS A 42 10.95 -15.83 -3.00
N TYR A 43 11.01 -17.05 -2.49
CA TYR A 43 11.52 -17.29 -1.15
C TYR A 43 13.01 -16.96 -1.04
N GLN A 44 13.82 -17.24 -2.08
CA GLN A 44 15.23 -16.87 -2.09
C GLN A 44 15.45 -15.35 -2.17
N GLU A 45 14.61 -14.63 -2.92
CA GLU A 45 14.70 -13.17 -3.06
C GLU A 45 14.21 -12.42 -1.81
N ILE A 46 13.05 -12.82 -1.27
CA ILE A 46 12.33 -12.06 -0.24
C ILE A 46 12.56 -12.67 1.16
N GLY A 47 12.87 -13.96 1.24
CA GLY A 47 13.04 -14.69 2.51
C GLY A 47 11.74 -15.04 3.23
N THR A 48 10.57 -14.78 2.62
CA THR A 48 9.28 -15.11 3.22
C THR A 48 8.35 -15.81 2.25
N VAL A 49 7.53 -16.71 2.81
CA VAL A 49 6.47 -17.42 2.11
C VAL A 49 5.17 -16.59 2.04
N LYS A 50 5.04 -15.62 2.96
CA LYS A 50 3.86 -14.77 3.05
C LYS A 50 3.78 -13.85 1.85
N THR A 51 2.56 -13.68 1.33
CA THR A 51 2.32 -12.70 0.28
C THR A 51 2.60 -11.31 0.84
N GLN A 52 3.53 -10.58 0.22
CA GLN A 52 3.78 -9.20 0.61
C GLN A 52 2.55 -8.34 0.34
N GLN A 53 2.30 -7.40 1.25
CA GLN A 53 1.26 -6.40 1.02
C GLN A 53 1.65 -5.56 -0.19
N LYS A 54 0.72 -5.44 -1.14
CA LYS A 54 0.93 -4.55 -2.29
C LYS A 54 0.99 -3.12 -1.78
N THR A 55 2.06 -2.42 -2.12
CA THR A 55 2.07 -0.97 -2.03
C THR A 55 1.08 -0.44 -3.06
N GLY A 56 0.04 0.25 -2.59
CA GLY A 56 -0.93 0.89 -3.48
C GLY A 56 -0.26 1.93 -4.38
N GLN A 57 -1.02 2.49 -5.32
CA GLN A 57 -0.50 3.56 -6.16
C GLN A 57 -0.07 4.77 -5.30
N PRO A 58 1.14 5.34 -5.53
CA PRO A 58 1.57 6.52 -4.78
C PRO A 58 0.60 7.68 -5.03
N THR A 59 0.25 8.39 -3.95
CA THR A 59 -0.61 9.56 -4.03
C THR A 59 0.17 10.76 -4.56
N ILE A 60 -0.54 11.68 -5.24
CA ILE A 60 0.04 12.94 -5.77
C ILE A 60 0.66 13.77 -4.62
N LEU A 61 -0.04 13.83 -3.48
CA LEU A 61 0.44 14.57 -2.31
C LEU A 61 1.52 13.77 -1.58
N LYS A 62 2.69 14.37 -1.48
CA LYS A 62 3.84 13.88 -0.71
C LYS A 62 3.73 14.36 0.74
N ASP A 63 4.62 13.87 1.60
CA ASP A 63 4.60 14.23 3.02
C ASP A 63 4.91 15.72 3.25
N CYS A 64 5.71 16.35 2.38
CA CYS A 64 5.93 17.80 2.40
C CYS A 64 4.63 18.58 2.13
N ASP A 65 3.83 18.15 1.16
CA ASP A 65 2.57 18.80 0.81
C ASP A 65 1.53 18.63 1.94
N ARG A 66 1.54 17.45 2.59
CA ARG A 66 0.74 17.21 3.80
C ARG A 66 1.15 18.14 4.94
N CYS A 67 2.45 18.40 5.11
CA CYS A 67 2.95 19.38 6.07
C CYS A 67 2.49 20.79 5.74
N GLN A 68 2.54 21.21 4.46
CA GLN A 68 2.03 22.51 4.01
C GLN A 68 0.52 22.64 4.27
N LEU A 69 -0.26 21.62 3.91
CA LEU A 69 -1.70 21.55 4.16
C LEU A 69 -2.01 21.67 5.65
N SER A 70 -1.27 20.94 6.49
CA SER A 70 -1.40 20.99 7.94
C SER A 70 -1.18 22.41 8.47
N ARG A 71 -0.15 23.12 8.00
CA ARG A 71 0.16 24.50 8.42
C ARG A 71 -0.92 25.50 8.00
N ILE A 72 -1.39 25.44 6.76
CA ILE A 72 -2.44 26.34 6.24
C ILE A 72 -3.71 26.22 7.07
N ILE A 73 -4.13 24.98 7.39
CA ILE A 73 -5.36 24.73 8.15
C ILE A 73 -5.23 25.16 9.60
N THR A 74 -4.07 24.91 10.23
CA THR A 74 -3.84 25.36 11.62
C THR A 74 -3.87 26.88 11.70
N ARG A 75 -3.30 27.58 10.71
CA ARG A 75 -3.25 29.05 10.70
C ARG A 75 -4.64 29.66 10.52
N CYS A 76 -5.46 29.12 9.62
CA CYS A 76 -6.78 29.65 9.32
C CYS A 76 -7.83 28.55 9.16
N ARG A 77 -8.61 28.31 10.22
CA ARG A 77 -9.61 27.23 10.28
C ARG A 77 -10.90 27.51 9.48
N CYS A 78 -11.12 28.76 9.10
CA CYS A 78 -12.34 29.23 8.40
C CYS A 78 -12.22 29.23 6.87
N LEU A 79 -11.04 28.92 6.30
CA LEU A 79 -10.85 28.90 4.85
C LEU A 79 -11.81 27.90 4.20
N MET A 80 -12.22 28.13 2.96
CA MET A 80 -12.93 27.12 2.16
C MET A 80 -11.95 26.09 1.57
N VAL A 81 -12.41 24.88 1.27
CA VAL A 81 -11.57 23.84 0.62
C VAL A 81 -11.00 24.34 -0.71
N ALA A 82 -11.81 25.03 -1.52
CA ALA A 82 -11.39 25.59 -2.81
C ALA A 82 -10.30 26.66 -2.69
N GLN A 83 -10.28 27.43 -1.59
CA GLN A 83 -9.21 28.38 -1.34
C GLN A 83 -7.91 27.65 -0.96
N VAL A 84 -8.02 26.61 -0.13
CA VAL A 84 -6.88 25.78 0.24
C VAL A 84 -6.29 25.05 -0.97
N THR A 85 -7.11 24.63 -1.93
CA THR A 85 -6.63 23.99 -3.17
C THR A 85 -5.80 24.96 -4.01
N ASN A 86 -6.23 26.21 -4.11
CA ASN A 86 -5.50 27.24 -4.86
C ASN A 86 -4.18 27.66 -4.19
N LEU A 87 -4.05 27.43 -2.88
CA LEU A 87 -2.83 27.70 -2.11
C LEU A 87 -1.83 26.54 -2.13
N MET A 88 -2.21 25.38 -2.68
CA MET A 88 -1.29 24.26 -2.87
C MET A 88 -0.47 24.43 -4.14
N THR A 89 0.77 23.97 -4.09
CA THR A 89 1.68 23.96 -5.24
C THR A 89 1.25 22.90 -6.27
N GLU A 90 0.73 21.77 -5.78
CA GLU A 90 0.29 20.66 -6.62
C GLU A 90 -1.13 20.88 -7.14
N ASN A 91 -1.37 20.50 -8.40
CA ASN A 91 -2.71 20.53 -8.99
C ASN A 91 -3.51 19.30 -8.52
N VAL A 92 -4.23 19.49 -7.41
CA VAL A 92 -5.02 18.43 -6.77
C VAL A 92 -6.49 18.80 -6.66
N SER A 93 -7.36 17.81 -6.84
CA SER A 93 -8.81 18.02 -6.71
C SER A 93 -9.21 18.45 -5.29
N THR A 94 -10.27 19.26 -5.19
CA THR A 94 -10.90 19.66 -3.93
C THR A 94 -11.25 18.45 -3.05
N ARG A 95 -11.73 17.36 -3.66
CA ARG A 95 -12.06 16.11 -2.97
C ARG A 95 -10.82 15.42 -2.39
N THR A 96 -9.69 15.45 -3.09
CA THR A 96 -8.43 14.90 -2.58
C THR A 96 -7.98 15.68 -1.35
N ILE A 97 -8.00 17.00 -1.41
CA ILE A 97 -7.64 17.84 -0.26
C ILE A 97 -8.58 17.57 0.91
N GLN A 98 -9.90 17.55 0.68
CA GLN A 98 -10.86 17.24 1.76
C GLN A 98 -10.54 15.91 2.44
N ARG A 99 -10.27 14.84 1.67
CA ARG A 99 -9.88 13.53 2.22
C ARG A 99 -8.62 13.60 3.07
N GLU A 100 -7.59 14.32 2.61
CA GLU A 100 -6.36 14.48 3.39
C GLU A 100 -6.60 15.29 4.68
N ILE A 101 -7.48 16.30 4.65
CA ILE A 101 -7.88 17.03 5.87
C ILE A 101 -8.52 16.10 6.91
N HIS A 102 -9.39 15.19 6.46
CA HIS A 102 -9.99 14.17 7.33
C HIS A 102 -8.93 13.20 7.88
N LYS A 103 -8.01 12.71 7.04
CA LYS A 103 -6.91 11.85 7.48
C LYS A 103 -6.01 12.51 8.52
N LEU A 104 -5.78 13.82 8.40
CA LEU A 104 -5.01 14.62 9.35
C LEU A 104 -5.78 14.92 10.66
N GLY A 105 -7.05 14.48 10.78
CA GLY A 105 -7.88 14.76 11.96
C GLY A 105 -8.34 16.21 12.09
N LYS A 106 -8.20 17.03 11.04
CA LYS A 106 -8.51 18.47 11.06
C LYS A 106 -9.87 18.81 10.42
N ALA A 107 -10.81 17.88 10.52
CA ALA A 107 -12.14 18.01 9.92
C ALA A 107 -13.01 19.08 10.60
N SER A 108 -12.75 19.40 11.88
CA SER A 108 -13.43 20.47 12.61
C SER A 108 -13.04 21.82 12.02
N ARG A 109 -13.92 22.40 11.20
CA ARG A 109 -13.75 23.72 10.56
C ARG A 109 -14.78 24.69 11.09
N ILE A 110 -14.41 25.96 11.13
CA ILE A 110 -15.32 27.04 11.51
C ILE A 110 -16.00 27.52 10.22
N ALA A 111 -17.32 27.73 10.27
CA ALA A 111 -18.05 28.28 9.13
C ALA A 111 -17.52 29.70 8.81
N PRO A 112 -17.29 30.03 7.53
CA PRO A 112 -16.95 31.40 7.16
C PRO A 112 -18.10 32.32 7.54
N ARG A 113 -17.78 33.55 7.97
CA ARG A 113 -18.80 34.56 8.27
C ARG A 113 -19.50 34.94 6.95
N ASN A 114 -20.84 34.98 6.96
CA ASN A 114 -21.60 35.49 5.83
C ASN A 114 -21.18 36.95 5.56
N PRO A 115 -21.01 37.33 4.28
CA PRO A 115 -20.72 38.71 3.90
C PRO A 115 -21.81 39.68 4.36
#